data_AF-A0A7C1JAJ7-F1
#
_entry.id   AF-A0A7C1JAJ7-F1
#
_cell.length_a   1.000
_cell.length_b   1.000
_cell.length_c   1.000
_cell.angle_alpha   90.00
_cell.angle_beta   90.00
_cell.angle_gamma   90.00
#
_symmetry.space_group_name_H-M   'P 1'
#
loop_
_entity.id
_entity.type
_entity.pdbx_description
1 polymer ?
#
loop_
_entity_poly.entity_id
_entity_poly.type
_entity_poly.pdbx_seq_one_letter_code
_entity_poly.pdbx_strand_id
1 'polypeptide(L)'
;MLYDRVYRMNLIMRINHWLMVIAFLACAITGFYIAHPFLVFETGEIIDSYVMGYVRLIHYLGAIFLDVILIVWLYLFFFGHHAYFKFIFPFGPRLREAFQMLKHYFTLKPEDRPETYERMDA
;
A
#
# COMPACT_ATOMS: atom_id res chain seq x y z
N MET A 1 19.73 26.16 7.90
CA MET A 1 18.72 25.27 7.27
C MET A 1 17.42 25.43 8.02
N LEU A 2 16.46 26.15 7.46
CA LEU A 2 15.09 26.22 8.00
C LEU A 2 14.33 25.00 7.47
N TYR A 3 13.70 24.24 8.37
CA TYR A 3 12.88 23.09 8.02
C TYR A 3 11.54 23.59 7.47
N ASP A 4 11.21 23.19 6.24
CA ASP A 4 9.93 23.48 5.61
C ASP A 4 9.03 22.22 5.59
N ARG A 5 7.77 22.35 6.00
CA ARG A 5 6.79 21.25 5.97
C ARG A 5 6.02 21.29 4.66
N VAL A 6 6.42 20.42 3.74
CA VAL A 6 5.65 20.21 2.50
C VAL A 6 4.55 19.17 2.73
N TYR A 7 3.30 19.57 2.54
CA TYR A 7 2.15 18.67 2.65
C TYR A 7 1.99 17.84 1.37
N ARG A 8 2.42 16.58 1.40
CA ARG A 8 2.36 15.68 0.23
C ARG A 8 1.11 14.82 0.12
N MET A 9 0.54 14.40 1.26
CA MET A 9 -0.57 13.43 1.28
C MET A 9 -1.78 13.99 2.01
N ASN A 10 -2.88 14.14 1.28
CA ASN A 10 -4.13 14.64 1.81
C ASN A 10 -4.77 13.68 2.83
N LEU A 11 -5.71 14.20 3.62
CA LEU A 11 -6.38 13.41 4.66
C LEU A 11 -7.10 12.18 4.09
N ILE A 12 -7.75 12.33 2.92
CA ILE A 12 -8.50 11.26 2.26
C ILE A 12 -7.58 10.10 1.87
N MET A 13 -6.42 10.40 1.26
CA MET A 13 -5.41 9.42 0.89
C MET A 13 -4.83 8.69 2.11
N ARG A 14 -4.65 9.40 3.23
CA ARG A 14 -4.21 8.80 4.50
C ARG A 14 -5.23 7.80 5.01
N ILE A 15 -6.50 8.19 5.04
CA ILE A 15 -7.60 7.32 5.47
C ILE A 15 -7.66 6.09 4.56
N ASN A 16 -7.62 6.28 3.24
CA ASN A 16 -7.63 5.19 2.28
C ASN A 16 -6.47 4.20 2.51
N HIS A 17 -5.25 4.72 2.70
CA HIS A 17 -4.07 3.89 2.95
C HIS A 17 -4.21 3.07 4.23
N TRP A 18 -4.60 3.68 5.35
CA TRP A 18 -4.74 2.97 6.62
C TRP A 18 -5.89 1.95 6.60
N LEU A 19 -7.01 2.26 5.95
CA LEU A 19 -8.08 1.29 5.76
C LEU A 19 -7.60 0.09 4.94
N MET A 20 -6.79 0.32 3.90
CA MET A 20 -6.21 -0.75 3.10
C MET A 20 -5.29 -1.65 3.93
N VAL A 21 -4.45 -1.07 4.78
CA VAL A 21 -3.57 -1.81 5.71
C VAL A 21 -4.39 -2.67 6.67
N ILE A 22 -5.44 -2.11 7.27
CA ILE A 22 -6.30 -2.85 8.22
C ILE A 22 -7.01 -4.01 7.52
N ALA A 23 -7.61 -3.78 6.35
CA ALA A 23 -8.29 -4.81 5.57
C ALA A 23 -7.32 -5.91 5.12
N PHE A 24 -6.12 -5.54 4.65
CA PHE A 24 -5.07 -6.48 4.27
C PHE A 24 -4.63 -7.34 5.45
N LEU A 25 -4.38 -6.74 6.62
CA LEU A 25 -3.99 -7.48 7.81
C LEU A 25 -5.09 -8.46 8.26
N ALA A 26 -6.35 -8.03 8.24
CA ALA A 26 -7.48 -8.91 8.52
C ALA A 26 -7.52 -10.10 7.55
N CYS A 27 -7.37 -9.86 6.24
CA CYS A 27 -7.33 -10.91 5.22
C CYS A 27 -6.13 -11.83 5.38
N ALA A 28 -4.93 -11.29 5.64
CA ALA A 28 -3.72 -12.08 5.80
C ALA A 28 -3.84 -13.02 7.01
N ILE A 29 -4.21 -12.49 8.18
CA ILE A 29 -4.33 -13.28 9.42
C ILE A 29 -5.40 -14.37 9.26
N THR A 30 -6.59 -13.99 8.79
CA THR A 30 -7.69 -14.95 8.59
C THR A 30 -7.39 -15.95 7.47
N GLY A 31 -6.70 -15.54 6.41
CA GLY A 31 -6.31 -16.40 5.29
C GLY A 31 -5.28 -17.45 5.71
N PHE A 32 -4.28 -17.06 6.50
CA PHE A 32 -3.34 -18.00 7.11
C PHE A 32 -4.06 -19.02 8.00
N TYR A 33 -5.01 -18.56 8.82
CA TYR A 33 -5.83 -19.46 9.63
C TYR A 33 -6.69 -20.41 8.77
N ILE A 34 -7.27 -19.93 7.66
CA ILE A 34 -8.08 -20.76 6.76
C ILE A 34 -7.22 -21.85 6.12
N ALA A 35 -6.01 -21.52 5.70
CA ALA A 35 -5.08 -22.45 5.08
C ALA A 35 -4.52 -23.48 6.08
N HIS A 36 -4.22 -23.04 7.30
CA HIS A 36 -3.72 -23.89 8.37
C HIS A 36 -4.44 -23.56 9.68
N PRO A 37 -5.53 -24.29 10.01
CA PRO A 37 -6.29 -24.03 11.23
C PRO A 37 -5.45 -24.35 12.48
N PHE A 38 -5.03 -23.32 13.23
CA PHE A 38 -4.16 -23.47 14.42
C PHE A 38 -4.87 -23.15 15.75
N LEU A 39 -5.97 -22.42 15.70
CA LEU A 39 -6.89 -22.22 16.83
C LEU A 39 -7.86 -23.41 16.85
N VAL A 40 -7.43 -24.49 17.49
CA VAL A 40 -8.27 -25.64 17.79
C VAL A 40 -8.91 -25.39 19.15
N PHE A 41 -10.06 -24.72 19.15
CA PHE A 41 -10.94 -24.67 20.33
C PHE A 41 -11.80 -25.94 20.35
N GLU A 42 -11.18 -27.11 20.50
CA GLU A 42 -11.91 -28.37 20.69
C GLU A 42 -12.10 -28.67 22.17
N THR A 43 -12.72 -27.74 22.88
CA THR A 43 -13.21 -27.96 24.24
C THR A 43 -14.73 -27.87 24.24
N GLY A 44 -15.41 -28.83 23.62
CA GLY A 44 -16.88 -28.89 23.54
C GLY A 44 -17.41 -29.76 22.39
N GLU A 45 -18.73 -29.94 22.30
CA GLU A 45 -19.36 -30.58 21.14
C GLU A 45 -19.19 -29.71 19.88
N ILE A 46 -19.01 -30.35 18.72
CA ILE A 46 -18.78 -29.68 17.41
C ILE A 46 -19.91 -28.69 17.07
N ILE A 47 -21.12 -28.92 17.59
CA ILE A 47 -22.29 -28.05 17.38
C ILE A 47 -22.11 -26.68 18.03
N ASP A 48 -21.34 -26.58 19.11
CA ASP A 48 -21.17 -25.34 19.87
C ASP A 48 -20.07 -24.43 19.32
N SER A 49 -19.29 -24.89 18.33
CA SER A 49 -18.13 -24.18 17.78
C SER A 49 -18.32 -23.78 16.31
N TYR A 50 -18.55 -22.48 16.06
CA TYR A 50 -18.65 -21.90 14.70
C TYR A 50 -17.43 -21.03 14.32
N VAL A 51 -16.28 -21.26 14.95
CA VAL A 51 -15.07 -20.42 14.82
C VAL A 51 -14.63 -20.26 13.36
N MET A 52 -14.52 -21.37 12.61
CA MET A 52 -14.13 -21.32 11.20
C MET A 52 -15.13 -20.54 10.33
N GLY A 53 -16.42 -20.59 10.68
CA GLY A 53 -17.46 -19.81 10.01
C GLY A 53 -17.25 -18.30 10.19
N TYR A 54 -16.96 -17.86 11.41
CA TYR A 54 -16.63 -16.45 11.69
C TYR A 54 -15.33 -16.01 11.02
N VAL A 55 -14.29 -16.85 11.01
CA VAL A 55 -13.02 -16.50 10.36
C VAL A 55 -13.21 -16.32 8.84
N ARG A 56 -13.95 -17.22 8.19
CA ARG A 56 -14.31 -17.07 6.77
C ARG A 56 -15.13 -15.81 6.52
N LEU A 57 -16.11 -15.52 7.37
CA LEU A 57 -16.93 -14.31 7.25
C LEU A 57 -16.04 -13.05 7.30
N ILE A 58 -15.14 -12.95 8.27
CA ILE A 58 -14.20 -11.82 8.39
C ILE A 58 -13.29 -11.74 7.16
N HIS A 59 -12.80 -12.88 6.66
CA HIS A 59 -11.96 -12.92 5.46
C HIS A 59 -12.69 -12.38 4.23
N TYR A 60 -13.93 -12.84 3.98
CA TYR A 60 -14.71 -12.39 2.82
C TYR A 60 -15.10 -10.91 2.91
N LEU A 61 -15.53 -10.44 4.10
CA LEU A 61 -15.80 -9.02 4.30
C LEU A 61 -14.53 -8.20 4.11
N GLY A 62 -13.42 -8.62 4.71
CA GLY A 62 -12.11 -7.99 4.55
C GLY A 62 -11.68 -7.88 3.09
N ALA A 63 -11.88 -8.94 2.30
CA ALA A 63 -11.56 -8.97 0.88
C ALA A 63 -12.43 -7.97 0.09
N ILE A 64 -13.74 -7.93 0.33
CA ILE A 64 -14.64 -6.95 -0.31
C ILE A 64 -14.21 -5.52 0.03
N PHE A 65 -13.90 -5.24 1.29
CA PHE A 65 -13.40 -3.92 1.70
C PHE A 65 -12.07 -3.60 1.00
N LEU A 66 -11.13 -4.55 0.97
CA LEU A 66 -9.84 -4.39 0.33
C LEU A 66 -9.99 -4.07 -1.16
N ASP A 67 -10.89 -4.77 -1.87
CA ASP A 67 -11.16 -4.54 -3.29
C ASP A 67 -11.73 -3.15 -3.54
N VAL A 68 -12.73 -2.72 -2.77
CA VAL A 68 -13.33 -1.38 -2.91
C VAL A 68 -12.30 -0.29 -2.61
N ILE A 69 -11.51 -0.43 -1.54
CA ILE A 69 -10.45 0.53 -1.18
C ILE A 69 -9.36 0.56 -2.26
N LEU A 70 -9.01 -0.58 -2.85
CA LEU A 70 -8.04 -0.67 -3.94
C LEU A 70 -8.56 0.04 -5.20
N ILE A 71 -9.84 -0.07 -5.53
CA ILE A 71 -10.45 0.67 -6.64
C ILE A 71 -10.36 2.17 -6.40
N VAL A 72 -10.71 2.63 -5.20
CA VAL A 72 -10.57 4.06 -4.82
C VAL A 72 -9.12 4.50 -4.91
N TRP A 73 -8.19 3.67 -4.43
CA TRP A 73 -6.75 3.95 -4.52
C TRP A 73 -6.30 4.08 -5.98
N LEU A 74 -6.68 3.15 -6.86
CA LEU A 74 -6.36 3.18 -8.28
C LEU A 74 -6.93 4.44 -8.95
N TYR A 75 -8.17 4.80 -8.63
CA TYR A 75 -8.77 6.03 -9.14
C TYR A 75 -7.96 7.27 -8.74
N LEU A 76 -7.60 7.40 -7.46
CA LEU A 76 -6.78 8.51 -6.98
C LEU A 76 -5.35 8.47 -7.54
N PHE A 77 -4.81 7.28 -7.84
CA PHE A 77 -3.49 7.11 -8.42
C PHE A 77 -3.41 7.67 -9.85
N PHE A 78 -4.44 7.46 -10.66
CA PHE A 78 -4.50 7.93 -12.05
C PHE A 78 -5.09 9.34 -12.21
N PHE A 79 -6.16 9.66 -11.46
CA PHE A 79 -6.96 10.87 -11.63
C PHE A 79 -6.88 11.83 -10.42
N GLY A 80 -6.08 11.51 -9.41
CA GLY A 80 -5.88 12.38 -8.26
C GLY A 80 -5.16 13.68 -8.61
N HIS A 81 -5.29 14.68 -7.72
CA HIS A 81 -4.66 16.00 -7.87
C HIS A 81 -3.15 15.92 -8.09
N HIS A 82 -2.49 14.97 -7.42
CA HIS A 82 -1.13 14.58 -7.73
C HIS A 82 -1.17 13.29 -8.53
N ALA A 83 -0.86 13.37 -9.83
CA ALA A 83 -0.83 12.24 -10.73
C ALA A 83 0.39 11.34 -10.42
N TYR A 84 0.35 10.59 -9.31
CA TYR A 84 1.43 9.71 -8.84
C TYR A 84 1.93 8.77 -9.94
N PHE A 85 1.03 8.31 -10.82
CA PHE A 85 1.40 7.47 -11.96
C PHE A 85 2.49 8.07 -12.85
N LYS A 86 2.52 9.40 -13.00
CA LYS A 86 3.53 10.09 -13.80
C LYS A 86 4.91 10.00 -13.18
N PHE A 87 5.03 9.82 -11.87
CA PHE A 87 6.30 9.84 -11.14
C PHE A 87 6.82 8.44 -10.82
N ILE A 88 5.94 7.44 -10.67
CA ILE A 88 6.34 6.05 -10.40
C ILE A 88 7.02 5.42 -11.63
N PHE A 89 6.52 5.71 -12.83
CA PHE A 89 7.05 5.12 -14.04
C PHE A 89 7.95 6.13 -14.77
N PRO A 90 9.28 5.96 -14.74
CA PRO A 90 10.18 6.82 -15.50
C PRO A 90 10.02 6.49 -16.99
N PHE A 91 9.22 7.27 -17.71
CA PHE A 91 9.09 7.14 -19.16
C PHE A 91 9.95 8.19 -19.88
N GLY A 92 10.55 7.79 -21.00
CA GLY A 92 11.31 8.67 -21.90
C GLY A 92 12.58 9.25 -21.25
N PRO A 93 12.80 10.58 -21.27
CA PRO A 93 14.03 11.21 -20.79
C PRO A 93 14.30 10.94 -19.30
N ARG A 94 13.26 10.67 -18.51
CA ARG A 94 13.36 10.35 -17.07
C ARG A 94 13.97 8.98 -16.78
N LEU A 95 14.05 8.07 -17.76
CA LEU A 95 14.79 6.81 -17.59
C LEU A 95 16.26 7.08 -17.30
N ARG A 96 16.86 8.07 -17.98
CA ARG A 96 18.26 8.44 -17.78
C ARG A 96 18.50 8.94 -16.36
N GLU A 97 17.60 9.79 -15.86
CA GLU A 97 17.63 10.28 -14.48
C GLU A 97 17.47 9.14 -13.47
N ALA A 98 16.57 8.18 -13.74
CA ALA A 98 16.40 7.00 -12.89
C ALA A 98 17.66 6.14 -12.82
N PHE A 99 18.33 5.90 -13.95
CA PHE A 99 19.61 5.18 -13.96
C PHE A 99 20.75 5.97 -13.29
N GLN A 100 20.78 7.29 -13.43
CA GLN A 100 21.72 8.15 -12.70
C GLN A 100 21.48 8.08 -11.18
N MET A 101 20.22 8.16 -10.74
CA MET A 101 19.85 7.99 -9.33
C MET A 101 20.24 6.60 -8.82
N LEU A 102 20.00 5.54 -9.61
CA LEU A 102 20.40 4.19 -9.27
C LEU A 102 21.92 4.10 -9.08
N LYS A 103 22.70 4.64 -10.03
CA LYS A 103 24.17 4.72 -9.91
C LYS A 103 24.58 5.49 -8.65
N HIS A 104 23.96 6.64 -8.41
CA HIS A 104 24.20 7.46 -7.22
C HIS A 104 23.92 6.69 -5.92
N TYR A 105 22.90 5.84 -5.85
CA TYR A 105 22.66 5.01 -4.67
C TYR A 105 23.73 3.95 -4.43
N PHE A 106 24.37 3.44 -5.49
CA PHE A 106 25.50 2.52 -5.36
C PHE A 106 26.83 3.23 -5.07
N THR A 107 27.05 4.42 -5.64
CA THR A 107 28.33 5.14 -5.49
C THR A 107 28.34 6.13 -4.33
N LEU A 108 27.17 6.61 -3.90
CA LEU A 108 26.94 7.71 -2.95
C LEU A 108 27.70 9.00 -3.29
N LYS A 109 28.15 9.14 -4.55
CA LYS A 109 28.91 10.30 -5.01
C LYS A 109 27.98 11.45 -5.38
N PRO A 110 28.18 12.67 -4.84
CA PRO A 110 27.33 13.83 -5.16
C PRO A 110 27.26 14.14 -6.65
N GLU A 111 28.36 13.89 -7.40
CA GLU A 111 28.45 14.13 -8.85
C GLU A 111 27.49 13.28 -9.68
N ASP A 112 27.08 12.10 -9.17
CA ASP A 112 26.20 11.17 -9.88
C ASP A 112 24.71 11.52 -9.69
N ARG A 113 24.39 12.54 -8.88
CA ARG A 113 23.01 12.93 -8.58
C ARG A 113 22.36 13.62 -9.79
N PRO A 114 21.19 13.15 -10.27
CA PRO A 114 20.49 13.82 -11.35
C PRO A 114 19.91 15.17 -10.90
N GLU A 115 19.93 16.17 -11.80
CA GLU A 115 19.20 17.43 -11.64
C GLU A 115 17.72 17.21 -12.00
N THR A 116 16.86 17.05 -10.99
CA THR A 116 15.42 16.88 -11.20
C THR A 116 14.72 18.23 -11.39
N TYR A 117 14.23 18.49 -12.60
CA TYR A 117 13.51 19.73 -12.94
C TYR A 117 12.01 19.69 -12.56
N GLU A 118 11.36 18.52 -12.64
CA GLU A 118 9.98 18.32 -12.20
C GLU A 118 9.97 17.64 -10.83
N ARG A 119 9.93 18.46 -9.78
CA ARG A 119 9.79 17.97 -8.41
C ARG A 119 8.31 17.80 -8.08
N MET A 120 7.95 16.73 -7.39
CA MET A 120 6.56 16.42 -7.03
C MET A 120 5.92 17.49 -6.09
N ASP A 121 6.77 18.31 -5.49
CA ASP A 121 6.55 19.44 -4.60
C ASP A 121 6.67 20.82 -5.28
N ALA A 122 6.94 20.87 -6.60
CA ALA A 122 7.03 22.11 -7.38
C ALA A 122 5.70 22.47 -8.06
#